data_AF-A0A432JVK5-F1
#
_entry.id   AF-A0A432JVK5-F1
#
_cell.length_a   1.000
_cell.length_b   1.000
_cell.length_c   1.000
_cell.angle_alpha   90.00
_cell.angle_beta   90.00
_cell.angle_gamma   90.00
#
_symmetry.space_group_name_H-M   'P 1'
#
loop_
_entity.id
_entity.type
_entity.pdbx_description
1 polymer ?
#
loop_
_entity_poly.entity_id
_entity_poly.type
_entity_poly.pdbx_seq_one_letter_code
_entity_poly.pdbx_strand_id
1 'polypeptide(L)'
;ERADLLLLCAGGEVHAVPTAEVTCTPQESVDRARRLARVDWTPTPSTLVSDDPAVVDEVLDRGALAAAAQAVGVGRRLLDMTVAHVSEREQFGRPVGANQAVKHHCADVAIALEFAGPLVQVAAWAMAAGAGTGAMGGDEAGTVSTDVSMAKSAASDAVDLACRAALQCHGAIGYTIEHDLQLWLKRGWALAASWGDAAHHRRRVAGSLGLLA
;
A
#
# COMPACT_ATOMS: atom_id res chain seq x y z
N GLU A 1 14.58 -1.87 -16.89
CA GLU A 1 14.72 -0.59 -17.62
C GLU A 1 14.32 0.61 -16.76
N ARG A 2 14.48 1.84 -17.30
CA ARG A 2 13.71 3.03 -16.89
C ARG A 2 12.44 3.09 -17.76
N ALA A 3 11.35 3.68 -17.28
CA ALA A 3 10.16 3.88 -18.10
C ALA A 3 10.45 4.85 -19.27
N ASP A 4 9.85 4.61 -20.43
CA ASP A 4 9.98 5.50 -21.61
C ASP A 4 9.00 6.69 -21.56
N LEU A 5 7.90 6.52 -20.83
CA LEU A 5 6.83 7.50 -20.64
C LEU A 5 6.47 7.63 -19.16
N LEU A 6 6.24 8.85 -18.69
CA LEU A 6 5.75 9.14 -17.34
C LEU A 6 4.34 9.74 -17.41
N LEU A 7 3.46 9.24 -16.54
CA LEU A 7 2.18 9.90 -16.23
C LEU A 7 2.40 10.78 -15.00
N LEU A 8 2.19 12.09 -15.15
CA LEU A 8 2.46 13.10 -14.13
C LEU A 8 1.19 13.92 -13.87
N CYS A 9 0.80 14.03 -12.60
CA CYS A 9 -0.34 14.85 -12.21
C CYS A 9 0.12 16.25 -11.77
N ALA A 10 -0.47 17.30 -12.33
CA ALA A 10 -0.19 18.69 -11.96
C ALA A 10 -1.46 19.52 -12.07
N GLY A 11 -1.79 20.33 -11.05
CA GLY A 11 -2.93 21.26 -11.12
C GLY A 11 -4.31 20.61 -11.29
N GLY A 12 -4.46 19.31 -11.03
CA GLY A 12 -5.70 18.57 -11.34
C GLY A 12 -5.76 18.04 -12.78
N GLU A 13 -4.64 18.04 -13.49
CA GLU A 13 -4.50 17.51 -14.84
C GLU A 13 -3.57 16.30 -14.84
N VAL A 14 -3.79 15.37 -15.77
CA VAL A 14 -2.89 14.25 -16.07
C VAL A 14 -2.14 14.57 -17.34
N HIS A 15 -0.81 14.43 -17.30
CA HIS A 15 0.06 14.61 -18.45
C HIS A 15 0.86 13.35 -18.74
N ALA A 16 1.09 13.10 -20.03
CA ALA A 16 2.01 12.09 -20.52
C ALA A 16 3.25 12.79 -21.06
N VAL A 17 4.41 12.51 -20.45
CA VAL A 17 5.68 13.15 -20.82
C VAL A 17 6.73 12.07 -21.09
N PRO A 18 7.36 12.06 -22.28
CA PRO A 18 8.49 11.17 -22.54
C PRO A 18 9.60 11.39 -21.51
N THR A 19 10.22 10.31 -21.04
CA THR A 19 11.29 10.42 -20.03
C THR A 19 12.50 11.22 -20.53
N ALA A 20 12.67 11.33 -21.85
CA ALA A 20 13.69 12.16 -22.48
C ALA A 20 13.44 13.68 -22.34
N GLU A 21 12.21 14.09 -22.05
CA GLU A 21 11.79 15.49 -21.94
C GLU A 21 11.70 15.99 -20.49
N VAL A 22 12.05 15.15 -19.52
CA VAL A 22 12.05 15.50 -18.09
C VAL A 22 13.45 15.39 -17.50
N THR A 23 13.69 16.13 -16.42
CA THR A 23 14.89 15.95 -15.60
C THR A 23 14.55 15.08 -14.38
N CYS A 24 15.17 13.91 -14.28
CA CYS A 24 14.99 13.00 -13.14
C CYS A 24 16.16 13.07 -12.17
N THR A 25 15.94 13.60 -10.97
CA THR A 25 16.95 13.66 -9.89
C THR A 25 16.71 12.52 -8.89
N PRO A 26 17.60 11.52 -8.77
CA PRO A 26 17.43 10.39 -7.84
C PRO A 26 17.19 10.84 -6.39
N GLN A 27 16.30 10.14 -5.69
CA GLN A 27 15.99 10.39 -4.28
C GLN A 27 16.31 9.17 -3.42
N GLU A 28 16.71 9.44 -2.19
CA GLU A 28 16.90 8.41 -1.19
C GLU A 28 15.54 7.84 -0.73
N SER A 29 15.47 6.51 -0.66
CA SER A 29 14.28 5.76 -0.24
C SER A 29 14.61 4.93 0.98
N VAL A 30 13.66 4.88 1.93
CA VAL A 30 13.74 3.97 3.07
C VAL A 30 13.76 2.51 2.62
N ASP A 31 12.95 2.16 1.62
CA ASP A 31 13.05 0.88 0.89
C ASP A 31 14.01 1.06 -0.28
N ARG A 32 15.24 0.56 -0.14
CA ARG A 32 16.30 0.67 -1.17
C ARG A 32 15.98 -0.08 -2.45
N ALA A 33 15.04 -1.03 -2.42
CA ALA A 33 14.58 -1.69 -3.64
C ALA A 33 13.59 -0.82 -4.43
N ARG A 34 13.10 0.30 -3.86
CA ARG A 34 12.36 1.33 -4.59
C ARG A 34 13.30 2.43 -5.06
N ARG A 35 13.41 2.55 -6.38
CA ARG A 35 14.16 3.65 -7.02
C ARG A 35 13.23 4.84 -7.18
N LEU A 36 13.44 5.87 -6.37
CA LEU A 36 12.67 7.10 -6.41
C LEU A 36 13.46 8.20 -7.12
N ALA A 37 12.74 9.10 -7.79
CA ALA A 37 13.31 10.30 -8.39
C ALA A 37 12.34 11.46 -8.25
N ARG A 38 12.87 12.67 -8.06
CA ARG A 38 12.15 13.92 -8.30
C ARG A 38 12.14 14.14 -9.80
N VAL A 39 10.97 14.47 -10.35
CA VAL A 39 10.79 14.72 -11.78
C VAL A 39 10.53 16.21 -11.96
N ASP A 40 11.49 16.91 -12.55
CA ASP A 40 11.38 18.32 -12.90
C ASP A 40 10.95 18.43 -14.37
N TRP A 41 9.82 19.10 -14.60
CA TRP A 41 9.16 19.24 -15.91
C TRP A 41 8.20 20.44 -15.87
N THR A 42 7.58 20.79 -17.00
CA THR A 42 6.58 21.87 -17.06
C THR A 42 5.36 21.41 -17.87
N PRO A 43 4.13 21.57 -17.34
CA PRO A 43 2.91 21.29 -18.08
C PRO A 43 2.81 22.10 -19.36
N THR A 44 2.38 21.46 -20.45
CA THR A 44 2.11 22.11 -21.73
C THR A 44 0.83 21.53 -22.34
N PRO A 45 0.15 22.27 -23.24
CA PRO A 45 -1.02 21.72 -23.94
C PRO A 45 -0.72 20.42 -24.72
N SER A 46 0.51 20.24 -25.19
CA SER A 46 0.92 19.03 -25.91
C SER A 46 1.15 17.81 -25.02
N THR A 47 1.37 18.01 -23.71
CA THR A 47 1.54 16.90 -22.76
C THR A 47 0.24 16.53 -22.05
N LEU A 48 -0.80 17.37 -22.15
CA LEU A 48 -2.09 17.14 -21.51
C LEU A 48 -2.77 15.89 -22.09
N VAL A 49 -3.11 14.96 -21.21
CA VAL A 49 -3.92 13.77 -21.53
C VAL A 49 -5.37 14.03 -21.17
N SER A 50 -5.63 14.58 -19.98
CA SER A 50 -6.96 14.89 -19.51
C SER A 50 -6.92 15.86 -18.32
N ASP A 51 -7.90 16.74 -18.26
CA ASP A 51 -8.24 17.61 -17.12
C ASP A 51 -9.54 17.17 -16.43
N ASP A 52 -10.11 16.02 -16.83
CA ASP A 52 -11.30 15.45 -16.20
C ASP A 52 -10.94 14.90 -14.81
N PRO A 53 -11.55 15.42 -13.72
CA PRO A 53 -11.30 14.94 -12.37
C PRO A 53 -11.50 13.43 -12.21
N ALA A 54 -12.43 12.82 -12.95
CA ALA A 54 -12.66 11.38 -12.89
C ALA A 54 -11.48 10.57 -13.44
N VAL A 55 -10.82 11.06 -14.50
CA VAL A 55 -9.62 10.44 -15.08
C VAL A 55 -8.42 10.59 -14.14
N VAL A 56 -8.29 11.75 -13.50
CA VAL A 56 -7.24 12.01 -12.50
C VAL A 56 -7.38 11.06 -11.32
N ASP A 57 -8.60 10.92 -10.78
CA ASP A 57 -8.89 9.99 -9.70
C ASP A 57 -8.62 8.55 -10.11
N GLU A 58 -9.00 8.13 -11.32
CA GLU A 58 -8.72 6.78 -11.81
C GLU A 58 -7.21 6.47 -11.85
N VAL A 59 -6.38 7.41 -12.32
CA VAL A 59 -4.91 7.25 -12.35
C VAL A 59 -4.35 7.09 -10.94
N LEU A 60 -4.79 7.92 -9.99
CA LEU A 60 -4.36 7.85 -8.60
C LEU A 60 -4.84 6.55 -7.92
N ASP A 61 -6.07 6.14 -8.20
CA ASP A 61 -6.69 4.94 -7.68
C ASP A 61 -5.98 3.68 -8.17
N ARG A 62 -5.55 3.64 -9.44
CA ARG A 62 -4.72 2.53 -9.96
C ARG A 62 -3.41 2.40 -9.18
N GLY A 63 -2.75 3.52 -8.87
CA GLY A 63 -1.54 3.54 -8.05
C GLY A 63 -1.80 3.07 -6.61
N ALA A 64 -2.88 3.56 -5.99
CA ALA A 64 -3.28 3.18 -4.64
C ALA A 64 -3.65 1.69 -4.53
N LEU A 65 -4.41 1.16 -5.48
CA LEU A 65 -4.78 -0.25 -5.54
C LEU A 65 -3.54 -1.15 -5.67
N ALA A 66 -2.62 -0.80 -6.57
CA ALA A 66 -1.37 -1.54 -6.74
C ALA A 66 -0.54 -1.55 -5.43
N ALA A 67 -0.45 -0.40 -4.75
CA ALA A 67 0.23 -0.31 -3.46
C ALA A 67 -0.48 -1.13 -2.36
N ALA A 68 -1.81 -1.14 -2.33
CA ALA A 68 -2.61 -1.94 -1.40
C ALA A 68 -2.36 -3.45 -1.58
N ALA A 69 -2.37 -3.92 -2.82
CA ALA A 69 -2.10 -5.32 -3.14
C ALA A 69 -0.69 -5.75 -2.71
N GLN A 70 0.31 -4.91 -2.98
CA GLN A 70 1.68 -5.15 -2.52
C GLN A 70 1.79 -5.15 -0.99
N ALA A 71 1.10 -4.23 -0.30
CA ALA A 71 1.11 -4.15 1.16
C ALA A 71 0.54 -5.42 1.81
N VAL A 72 -0.56 -5.98 1.29
CA VAL A 72 -1.09 -7.27 1.75
C VAL A 72 -0.08 -8.40 1.54
N GLY A 73 0.55 -8.47 0.38
CA GLY A 73 1.59 -9.47 0.10
C GLY A 73 2.80 -9.37 1.04
N VAL A 74 3.26 -8.13 1.31
CA VAL A 74 4.35 -7.85 2.26
C VAL A 74 3.96 -8.24 3.67
N GLY A 75 2.74 -7.92 4.11
CA GLY A 75 2.23 -8.31 5.42
C GLY A 75 2.17 -9.83 5.60
N ARG A 76 1.71 -10.57 4.59
CA ARG A 76 1.73 -12.05 4.58
C ARG A 76 3.15 -12.59 4.70
N ARG A 77 4.10 -12.03 3.94
CA ARG A 77 5.51 -12.45 4.02
C ARG A 77 6.13 -12.17 5.40
N LEU A 78 5.81 -11.02 6.00
CA LEU A 78 6.25 -10.69 7.37
C LEU A 78 5.70 -11.69 8.39
N LEU A 79 4.42 -12.07 8.25
CA LEU A 79 3.80 -13.09 9.09
C LEU A 79 4.50 -14.44 8.93
N ASP A 80 4.72 -14.91 7.70
CA ASP A 80 5.40 -16.19 7.42
C ASP A 80 6.80 -16.24 8.04
N MET A 81 7.59 -15.19 7.82
CA MET A 81 8.94 -15.07 8.39
C MET A 81 8.89 -15.09 9.92
N THR A 82 7.90 -14.41 10.51
CA THR A 82 7.72 -14.36 11.96
C THR A 82 7.34 -15.71 12.53
N VAL A 83 6.37 -16.40 11.93
CA VAL A 83 5.94 -17.73 12.37
C VAL A 83 7.10 -18.73 12.28
N ALA A 84 7.86 -18.72 11.19
CA ALA A 84 9.07 -19.55 11.06
C ALA A 84 10.07 -19.24 12.19
N HIS A 85 10.44 -17.97 12.37
CA HIS A 85 11.40 -17.54 13.39
C HIS A 85 11.00 -17.97 14.80
N VAL A 86 9.76 -17.72 15.20
CA VAL A 86 9.30 -18.01 16.57
C VAL A 86 9.04 -19.50 16.82
N SER A 87 8.90 -20.29 15.76
CA SER A 87 8.75 -21.76 15.85
C SER A 87 10.09 -22.46 16.03
N GLU A 88 11.15 -21.93 15.40
CA GLU A 88 12.51 -22.49 15.49
C GLU A 88 13.29 -21.98 16.71
N ARG A 89 13.09 -20.71 17.09
CA ARG A 89 13.83 -20.10 18.19
C ARG A 89 13.35 -20.63 19.54
N GLU A 90 14.26 -21.19 20.32
CA GLU A 90 13.97 -21.67 21.67
C GLU A 90 14.46 -20.71 22.76
N GLN A 91 13.62 -20.48 23.76
CA GLN A 91 13.99 -19.79 25.00
C GLN A 91 13.24 -20.44 26.16
N PHE A 92 13.88 -20.52 27.33
CA PHE A 92 13.32 -21.19 28.49
C PHE A 92 12.93 -22.66 28.21
N GLY A 93 13.71 -23.34 27.37
CA GLY A 93 13.56 -24.77 27.07
C GLY A 93 12.39 -25.13 26.15
N ARG A 94 11.80 -24.17 25.43
CA ARG A 94 10.74 -24.41 24.43
C ARG A 94 10.75 -23.34 23.34
N PRO A 95 10.07 -23.57 22.20
CA PRO A 95 9.88 -22.55 21.18
C PRO A 95 9.24 -21.27 21.73
N VAL A 96 9.74 -20.11 21.29
CA VAL A 96 9.25 -18.79 21.69
C VAL A 96 7.79 -18.61 21.30
N GLY A 97 7.37 -19.17 20.16
CA GLY A 97 6.00 -19.20 19.66
C GLY A 97 5.00 -19.92 20.57
N ALA A 98 5.45 -20.69 21.56
CA ALA A 98 4.53 -21.27 22.56
C ALA A 98 4.02 -20.21 23.56
N ASN A 99 4.64 -19.02 23.64
CA ASN A 99 4.15 -17.92 24.48
C ASN A 99 2.87 -17.29 23.89
N GLN A 100 1.84 -17.13 24.73
CA GLN A 100 0.55 -16.57 24.30
C GLN A 100 0.68 -15.18 23.67
N ALA A 101 1.54 -14.30 24.21
CA ALA A 101 1.77 -12.98 23.63
C ALA A 101 2.25 -13.05 22.16
N VAL A 102 3.12 -14.01 21.83
CA VAL A 102 3.63 -14.21 20.45
C VAL A 102 2.52 -14.76 19.55
N LYS A 103 1.74 -15.72 20.06
CA LYS A 103 0.59 -16.27 19.32
C LYS A 103 -0.45 -15.20 19.02
N HIS A 104 -0.78 -14.36 20.00
CA HIS A 104 -1.74 -13.26 19.82
C HIS A 104 -1.24 -12.28 18.76
N HIS A 105 0.03 -11.84 18.81
CA HIS A 105 0.58 -10.99 17.76
C HIS A 105 0.46 -11.60 16.36
N CYS A 106 0.80 -12.89 16.20
CA CYS A 106 0.68 -13.55 14.90
C CYS A 106 -0.79 -13.70 14.46
N ALA A 107 -1.69 -14.01 15.39
CA ALA A 107 -3.11 -14.16 15.12
C ALA A 107 -3.76 -12.82 14.72
N ASP A 108 -3.46 -11.74 15.42
CA ASP A 108 -3.98 -10.41 15.13
C ASP A 108 -3.57 -9.94 13.72
N VAL A 109 -2.30 -10.19 13.34
CA VAL A 109 -1.80 -9.92 11.99
C VAL A 109 -2.52 -10.78 10.95
N ALA A 110 -2.68 -12.07 11.21
CA ALA A 110 -3.38 -12.98 10.30
C ALA A 110 -4.82 -12.51 10.06
N ILE A 111 -5.53 -12.13 11.13
CA ILE A 111 -6.89 -11.61 11.06
C ILE A 111 -6.93 -10.31 10.23
N ALA A 112 -6.05 -9.35 10.52
CA ALA A 112 -6.01 -8.08 9.78
C ALA A 112 -5.78 -8.29 8.27
N LEU A 113 -4.90 -9.22 7.91
CA LEU A 113 -4.63 -9.56 6.50
C LEU A 113 -5.81 -10.28 5.83
N GLU A 114 -6.53 -11.12 6.57
CA GLU A 114 -7.70 -11.83 6.07
C GLU A 114 -8.89 -10.90 5.82
N PHE A 115 -8.98 -9.79 6.56
CA PHE A 115 -9.93 -8.72 6.27
C PHE A 115 -9.47 -7.78 5.15
N ALA A 116 -8.18 -7.43 5.08
CA ALA A 116 -7.67 -6.52 4.06
C ALA A 116 -7.62 -7.14 2.65
N GLY A 117 -7.30 -8.44 2.55
CA GLY A 117 -7.15 -9.14 1.28
C GLY A 117 -8.39 -9.08 0.38
N PRO A 118 -9.60 -9.45 0.87
CA PRO A 118 -10.84 -9.38 0.10
C PRO A 118 -11.15 -7.98 -0.41
N LEU A 119 -10.92 -6.92 0.38
CA LEU A 119 -11.16 -5.54 -0.05
C LEU A 119 -10.31 -5.17 -1.27
N VAL A 120 -9.05 -5.60 -1.30
CA VAL A 120 -8.17 -5.41 -2.48
C VAL A 120 -8.72 -6.14 -3.70
N GLN A 121 -9.21 -7.38 -3.53
CA GLN A 121 -9.77 -8.16 -4.64
C GLN A 121 -11.03 -7.52 -5.21
N VAL A 122 -11.92 -7.03 -4.33
CA VAL A 122 -13.15 -6.36 -4.72
C VAL A 122 -12.86 -5.05 -5.46
N ALA A 123 -11.95 -4.22 -4.94
CA ALA A 123 -11.54 -2.99 -5.60
C ALA A 123 -10.90 -3.25 -6.98
N ALA A 124 -10.09 -4.30 -7.11
CA ALA A 124 -9.51 -4.71 -8.38
C ALA A 124 -10.57 -5.19 -9.38
N TRP A 125 -11.55 -5.96 -8.92
CA TRP A 125 -12.67 -6.40 -9.75
C TRP A 125 -13.50 -5.22 -10.24
N ALA A 126 -13.87 -4.30 -9.34
CA ALA A 126 -14.65 -3.10 -9.68
C ALA A 126 -13.94 -2.24 -10.73
N MET A 127 -12.63 -2.01 -10.53
CA MET A 127 -11.81 -1.27 -11.50
C MET A 127 -11.70 -1.97 -12.85
N ALA A 128 -11.58 -3.30 -12.88
CA ALA A 128 -11.50 -4.08 -14.12
C ALA A 128 -12.83 -4.18 -14.87
N ALA A 129 -13.95 -4.19 -14.15
CA ALA A 129 -15.28 -4.27 -14.74
C ALA A 129 -15.69 -2.98 -15.49
N GLY A 130 -14.97 -1.87 -15.27
CA GLY A 130 -15.33 -0.56 -15.84
C GLY A 130 -16.69 -0.05 -15.34
N ALA A 131 -17.22 -0.67 -14.28
CA ALA A 131 -18.46 -0.26 -13.67
C ALA A 131 -18.16 1.03 -12.92
N GLY A 132 -18.67 2.17 -13.39
CA GLY A 132 -18.59 3.45 -12.65
C GLY A 132 -19.22 3.36 -11.24
N THR A 133 -19.89 2.24 -10.93
CA THR A 133 -20.38 1.85 -9.62
C THR A 133 -19.40 0.85 -8.97
N GLY A 134 -18.92 1.19 -7.78
CA GLY A 134 -18.19 0.30 -6.88
C GLY A 134 -19.02 -0.93 -6.51
N ALA A 135 -18.31 -1.97 -6.10
CA ALA A 135 -18.84 -3.28 -5.76
C ALA A 135 -19.32 -3.38 -4.32
N MET A 136 -18.85 -2.49 -3.43
CA MET A 136 -19.25 -2.43 -2.02
C MET A 136 -20.27 -1.30 -1.80
N GLY A 137 -21.54 -1.58 -2.05
CA GLY A 137 -22.65 -0.67 -1.76
C GLY A 137 -23.99 -1.31 -2.14
N GLY A 138 -25.00 -1.18 -1.26
CA GLY A 138 -26.39 -1.49 -1.61
C GLY A 138 -26.98 -0.43 -2.54
N ASP A 139 -28.27 -0.13 -2.41
CA ASP A 139 -29.03 0.80 -3.27
C ASP A 139 -28.41 2.22 -3.42
N GLU A 140 -27.45 2.59 -2.56
CA GLU A 140 -26.50 3.69 -2.75
C GLU A 140 -25.12 3.11 -3.13
N ALA A 141 -24.86 2.94 -4.42
CA ALA A 141 -23.61 2.37 -4.90
C ALA A 141 -22.42 3.30 -4.57
N GLY A 142 -21.48 2.83 -3.75
CA GLY A 142 -20.17 3.46 -3.61
C GLY A 142 -19.46 3.53 -4.97
N THR A 143 -18.42 4.35 -5.14
CA THR A 143 -17.65 4.40 -6.38
C THR A 143 -16.46 3.43 -6.35
N VAL A 144 -15.87 3.14 -7.50
CA VAL A 144 -14.59 2.39 -7.57
C VAL A 144 -13.52 3.06 -6.68
N SER A 145 -13.50 4.39 -6.65
CA SER A 145 -12.60 5.17 -5.79
C SER A 145 -12.81 4.95 -4.29
N THR A 146 -14.07 4.74 -3.89
CA THR A 146 -14.42 4.36 -2.51
C THR A 146 -13.87 2.96 -2.19
N ASP A 147 -14.09 1.97 -3.05
CA ASP A 147 -13.59 0.61 -2.88
C ASP A 147 -12.05 0.59 -2.77
N VAL A 148 -11.36 1.31 -3.65
CA VAL A 148 -9.90 1.45 -3.63
C VAL A 148 -9.43 2.10 -2.33
N SER A 149 -10.13 3.11 -1.84
CA SER A 149 -9.77 3.78 -0.58
C SER A 149 -10.01 2.88 0.65
N MET A 150 -11.09 2.10 0.67
CA MET A 150 -11.30 1.07 1.68
C MET A 150 -10.18 0.03 1.66
N ALA A 151 -9.83 -0.49 0.47
CA ALA A 151 -8.75 -1.44 0.29
C ALA A 151 -7.39 -0.88 0.75
N LYS A 152 -7.03 0.33 0.30
CA LYS A 152 -5.73 0.94 0.63
C LYS A 152 -5.61 1.28 2.11
N SER A 153 -6.68 1.74 2.77
CA SER A 153 -6.65 2.00 4.22
C SER A 153 -6.47 0.71 5.02
N ALA A 154 -7.28 -0.32 4.76
CA ALA A 154 -7.18 -1.61 5.44
C ALA A 154 -5.83 -2.31 5.22
N ALA A 155 -5.33 -2.31 3.98
CA ALA A 155 -4.02 -2.89 3.66
C ALA A 155 -2.86 -2.15 4.34
N SER A 156 -2.97 -0.82 4.46
CA SER A 156 -1.94 -0.01 5.14
C SER A 156 -1.92 -0.27 6.65
N ASP A 157 -3.08 -0.40 7.29
CA ASP A 157 -3.16 -0.77 8.71
C ASP A 157 -2.63 -2.19 8.95
N ALA A 158 -3.02 -3.15 8.11
CA ALA A 158 -2.59 -4.54 8.24
C ALA A 158 -1.07 -4.69 8.08
N VAL A 159 -0.45 -4.00 7.11
CA VAL A 159 1.01 -4.07 6.92
C VAL A 159 1.77 -3.35 8.03
N ASP A 160 1.25 -2.24 8.57
CA ASP A 160 1.86 -1.57 9.74
C ASP A 160 1.83 -2.48 10.97
N LEU A 161 0.69 -3.13 11.24
CA LEU A 161 0.55 -4.11 12.31
C LEU A 161 1.53 -5.28 12.13
N ALA A 162 1.62 -5.83 10.92
CA ALA A 162 2.57 -6.89 10.58
C ALA A 162 4.03 -6.47 10.82
N CYS A 163 4.39 -5.23 10.45
CA CYS A 163 5.73 -4.70 10.69
C CYS A 163 6.07 -4.63 12.18
N ARG A 164 5.16 -4.09 13.00
CA ARG A 164 5.34 -3.96 14.45
C ARG A 164 5.44 -5.32 15.13
N ALA A 165 4.52 -6.22 14.82
CA ALA A 165 4.48 -7.57 15.36
C ALA A 165 5.74 -8.36 14.99
N ALA A 166 6.17 -8.28 13.73
CA ALA A 166 7.36 -8.99 13.27
C ALA A 166 8.62 -8.49 13.98
N LEU A 167 8.81 -7.16 14.07
CA LEU A 167 9.95 -6.58 14.77
C LEU A 167 9.98 -6.99 16.25
N GLN A 168 8.83 -6.93 16.92
CA GLN A 168 8.68 -7.34 18.32
C GLN A 168 9.01 -8.83 18.52
N CYS A 169 8.51 -9.71 17.64
CA CYS A 169 8.70 -11.16 17.77
C CYS A 169 10.12 -11.62 17.45
N HIS A 170 10.81 -10.96 16.52
CA HIS A 170 12.22 -11.25 16.24
C HIS A 170 13.14 -10.67 17.33
N GLY A 171 12.75 -9.57 17.97
CA GLY A 171 13.59 -8.89 18.96
C GLY A 171 14.85 -8.31 18.33
N ALA A 172 15.97 -8.33 19.05
CA ALA A 172 17.21 -7.62 18.66
C ALA A 172 17.69 -7.95 17.23
N ILE A 173 17.59 -9.22 16.79
CA ILE A 173 18.03 -9.61 15.44
C ILE A 173 17.24 -8.89 14.34
N GLY A 174 15.96 -8.59 14.59
CA GLY A 174 15.09 -7.87 13.65
C GLY A 174 15.50 -6.40 13.44
N TYR A 175 16.31 -5.83 14.33
CA TYR A 175 16.87 -4.47 14.19
C TYR A 175 18.19 -4.44 13.41
N THR A 176 18.77 -5.60 13.10
CA THR A 176 20.07 -5.68 12.42
C THR A 176 19.91 -5.74 10.90
N ILE A 177 20.99 -5.42 10.19
CA ILE A 177 21.06 -5.61 8.72
C ILE A 177 21.36 -7.06 8.33
N GLU A 178 21.71 -7.92 9.29
CA GLU A 178 22.11 -9.32 9.08
C GLU A 178 20.89 -10.22 8.82
N HIS A 179 19.68 -9.75 9.17
CA HIS A 179 18.44 -10.46 8.91
C HIS A 179 17.61 -9.73 7.86
N ASP A 180 17.08 -10.47 6.89
CA ASP A 180 16.29 -9.93 5.78
C ASP A 180 14.95 -9.31 6.21
N LEU A 181 14.60 -9.36 7.50
CA LEU A 181 13.33 -8.83 8.02
C LEU A 181 13.24 -7.32 7.73
N GLN A 182 14.35 -6.60 7.92
CA GLN A 182 14.42 -5.16 7.69
C GLN A 182 14.05 -4.75 6.27
N LEU A 183 14.29 -5.60 5.26
CA LEU A 183 13.90 -5.33 3.88
C LEU A 183 12.37 -5.25 3.73
N TRP A 184 11.67 -6.20 4.36
CA TRP A 184 10.21 -6.26 4.34
C TRP A 184 9.56 -5.19 5.22
N LEU A 185 10.15 -4.87 6.38
CA LEU A 185 9.69 -3.76 7.23
C LEU A 185 9.72 -2.42 6.48
N LYS A 186 10.88 -2.10 5.87
CA LYS A 186 11.06 -0.85 5.10
C LYS A 186 10.09 -0.76 3.94
N ARG A 187 9.86 -1.88 3.23
CA ARG A 187 8.88 -1.94 2.16
C ARG A 187 7.46 -1.72 2.66
N GLY A 188 7.08 -2.36 3.77
CA GLY A 188 5.76 -2.19 4.40
C GLY A 188 5.50 -0.73 4.76
N TRP A 189 6.42 -0.07 5.47
CA TRP A 189 6.32 1.35 5.81
C TRP A 189 6.25 2.25 4.56
N ALA A 190 7.08 1.97 3.56
CA ALA A 190 7.08 2.76 2.33
C ALA A 190 5.75 2.63 1.56
N LEU A 191 5.15 1.44 1.51
CA LEU A 191 3.86 1.21 0.85
C LEU A 191 2.68 1.83 1.61
N ALA A 192 2.68 1.72 2.95
CA ALA A 192 1.66 2.32 3.80
C ALA A 192 1.56 3.84 3.59
N ALA A 193 2.70 4.52 3.38
CA ALA A 193 2.77 5.96 3.14
C ALA A 193 2.64 6.39 1.66
N SER A 194 2.73 5.46 0.71
CA SER A 194 2.65 5.80 -0.73
C SER A 194 1.21 5.85 -1.23
N TRP A 195 0.98 6.72 -2.22
CA TRP A 195 -0.33 6.89 -2.88
C TRP A 195 -1.48 7.26 -1.95
N GLY A 196 -1.15 7.94 -0.84
CA GLY A 196 -2.10 8.24 0.24
C GLY A 196 -1.94 7.28 1.42
N ASP A 197 -1.85 7.85 2.63
CA ASP A 197 -1.84 7.08 3.86
C ASP A 197 -3.26 6.65 4.27
N ALA A 198 -3.37 5.81 5.30
CA ALA A 198 -4.67 5.32 5.76
C ALA A 198 -5.63 6.46 6.15
N ALA A 199 -5.13 7.55 6.72
CA ALA A 199 -5.96 8.70 7.10
C ALA A 199 -6.51 9.44 5.87
N HIS A 200 -5.70 9.64 4.83
CA HIS A 200 -6.13 10.20 3.55
C HIS A 200 -7.26 9.37 2.95
N HIS A 201 -7.10 8.05 2.86
CA HIS A 201 -8.13 7.18 2.28
C HIS A 201 -9.40 7.11 3.12
N ARG A 202 -9.30 7.09 4.45
CA ARG A 202 -10.49 7.18 5.33
C ARG A 202 -11.25 8.50 5.13
N ARG A 203 -10.55 9.61 4.90
CA ARG A 203 -11.20 10.89 4.54
C ARG A 203 -11.94 10.80 3.21
N ARG A 204 -11.35 10.17 2.18
CA ARG A 204 -12.05 9.96 0.90
C ARG A 204 -13.33 9.14 1.08
N VAL A 205 -13.26 8.05 1.84
CA VAL A 205 -14.45 7.23 2.18
C VAL A 205 -15.48 8.06 2.94
N ALA A 206 -15.06 8.81 3.97
CA ALA A 206 -15.96 9.67 4.74
C ALA A 206 -16.65 10.73 3.86
N GLY A 207 -15.93 11.34 2.92
CA GLY A 207 -16.50 12.26 1.94
C GLY A 207 -17.54 11.60 1.04
N SER A 208 -17.28 10.38 0.57
CA SER A 208 -18.24 9.61 -0.24
C SER A 208 -19.53 9.24 0.51
N LEU A 209 -19.47 9.18 1.85
CA LEU A 209 -20.60 8.91 2.72
C LEU A 209 -21.29 10.18 3.24
N GLY A 210 -20.88 11.36 2.77
CA GLY A 210 -21.43 12.65 3.23
C GLY A 210 -21.09 13.01 4.69
N LEU A 211 -20.03 12.42 5.25
CA LEU A 211 -19.61 12.64 6.65
C LEU A 211 -18.64 13.83 6.81
N LEU A 212 -18.19 14.42 5.70
CA LEU A 212 -17.37 15.64 5.70
C LEU A 212 -18.27 16.83 5.36
N ALA A 213 -18.24 17.86 6.23
CA ALA A 213 -18.99 19.10 6.08
C ALA A 213 -18.30 20.09 5.13
#